data_AF-A0A1B9Y8Z8-F1
#
_entry.id   AF-A0A1B9Y8Z8-F1
#
_cell.length_a   1.000
_cell.length_b   1.000
_cell.length_c   1.000
_cell.angle_alpha   90.00
_cell.angle_beta   90.00
_cell.angle_gamma   90.00
#
_symmetry.space_group_name_H-M   'P 1'
#
loop_
_entity.id
_entity.type
_entity.pdbx_description
1 polymer ?
#
loop_
_entity_poly.entity_id
_entity_poly.type
_entity_poly.pdbx_seq_one_letter_code
_entity_poly.pdbx_strand_id
1 'polypeptide(L)'
;MVNTISVAQVKSVKLPDGKYKMEKHPLKVNGFSTVYRKLLFNQSFLKGRYESVKRWKNSKVVDVYKTDSKLYIGSLYLENRGENKVSDIIVTDQFLYAIAGNNFIQYQLTKPLLQHLK
;
A
#
# COMPACT_ATOMS: atom_id res chain seq x y z
N MET A 1 23.11 7.18 -3.81
CA MET A 1 22.31 7.92 -2.80
C MET A 1 20.85 7.50 -2.92
N VAL A 2 20.18 7.19 -1.80
CA VAL A 2 18.74 6.94 -1.76
C VAL A 2 18.07 8.14 -1.11
N ASN A 3 17.16 8.80 -1.84
CA ASN A 3 16.25 9.77 -1.27
C ASN A 3 14.96 9.04 -0.86
N THR A 4 14.94 8.56 0.38
CA THR A 4 13.71 8.14 1.06
C THR A 4 13.01 9.42 1.52
N ILE A 5 11.81 9.72 1.02
CA ILE A 5 10.89 10.57 1.78
C ILE A 5 10.38 9.73 2.97
N SER A 6 11.26 9.56 3.96
CA SER A 6 11.07 8.72 5.16
C SER A 6 10.26 9.41 6.25
N VAL A 7 9.77 10.63 5.99
CA VAL A 7 9.16 11.48 7.00
C VAL A 7 7.84 11.98 6.43
N ALA A 8 6.74 11.64 7.09
CA ALA A 8 5.47 12.33 6.87
C ALA A 8 5.71 13.83 7.05
N GLN A 9 5.54 14.63 6.00
CA GLN A 9 5.70 16.09 6.05
C GLN A 9 4.52 16.74 6.77
N VAL A 10 4.30 16.39 8.04
CA VAL A 10 3.35 17.08 8.91
C VAL A 10 4.08 18.28 9.51
N LYS A 11 4.12 19.40 8.77
CA LYS A 11 4.49 20.68 9.36
C LYS A 11 3.26 21.22 10.10
N SER A 12 3.32 21.20 11.43
CA SER A 12 2.33 21.86 12.29
C SER A 12 2.80 23.28 12.61
N VAL A 13 2.00 24.28 12.29
CA VAL A 13 2.22 25.66 12.76
C VAL A 13 1.41 25.88 14.03
N LYS A 14 2.05 26.49 15.03
CA LYS A 14 1.37 26.97 16.23
C LYS A 14 0.79 28.34 15.93
N LEU A 15 -0.53 28.46 15.97
CA LEU A 15 -1.23 29.72 15.82
C LEU A 15 -1.08 30.55 17.11
N PRO A 16 -1.18 31.89 17.04
CA PRO A 16 -1.05 32.79 18.19
C PRO A 16 -2.07 32.51 19.32
N ASP A 17 -3.18 31.83 19.01
CA ASP A 17 -4.23 31.43 19.94
C ASP A 17 -3.98 30.07 20.63
N GLY A 18 -2.79 29.50 20.46
CA GLY A 18 -2.39 28.23 21.08
C GLY A 18 -2.87 26.98 20.34
N LYS A 19 -3.59 27.11 19.22
CA LYS A 19 -4.02 25.98 18.40
C LYS A 19 -2.93 25.55 17.41
N TYR A 20 -2.88 24.26 17.11
CA TYR A 20 -1.98 23.70 16.11
C TYR A 20 -2.75 23.47 14.81
N LYS A 21 -2.26 24.00 13.68
CA LYS A 21 -2.87 23.78 12.35
C LYS A 21 -1.84 23.13 11.43
N MET A 22 -2.25 22.10 10.68
CA MET A 22 -1.40 21.54 9.63
C MET A 22 -1.25 22.55 8.49
N GLU A 23 -0.02 22.88 8.13
CA GLU A 23 0.30 23.97 7.21
C GLU A 23 0.08 23.59 5.73
N LYS A 24 0.15 22.30 5.41
CA LYS A 24 0.02 21.77 4.06
C LYS A 24 -1.02 20.68 4.06
N HIS A 25 -1.92 20.68 3.07
CA HIS A 25 -2.79 19.53 2.85
C HIS A 25 -1.89 18.30 2.71
N PRO A 26 -2.07 17.23 3.51
CA PRO A 26 -1.34 16.00 3.29
C PRO A 26 -1.57 15.61 1.83
N LEU A 27 -0.51 15.18 1.14
CA LEU A 27 -0.63 14.68 -0.23
C LEU A 27 -1.78 13.68 -0.24
N LYS A 28 -2.90 14.00 -0.91
CA LYS A 28 -3.95 13.02 -1.20
C LYS A 28 -3.34 11.99 -2.14
N VAL A 29 -2.66 11.01 -1.57
CA VAL A 29 -2.20 9.84 -2.29
C VAL A 29 -3.42 8.95 -2.47
N ASN A 30 -4.00 8.94 -3.67
CA ASN A 30 -5.13 8.08 -4.04
C ASN A 30 -4.66 6.62 -4.10
N GLY A 31 -4.39 6.03 -2.94
CA GLY A 31 -4.05 4.62 -2.79
C GLY A 31 -5.10 3.91 -1.96
N PHE A 32 -5.30 2.64 -2.26
CA PHE A 32 -6.18 1.79 -1.45
C PHE A 32 -5.39 1.19 -0.27
N SER A 33 -6.12 0.89 0.79
CA SER A 33 -5.63 0.10 1.90
C SER A 33 -6.76 -0.76 2.43
N THR A 34 -6.47 -2.00 2.80
CA THR A 34 -7.46 -2.88 3.44
C THR A 34 -6.83 -3.59 4.63
N VAL A 35 -7.64 -3.87 5.64
CA VAL A 35 -7.25 -4.64 6.80
C VAL A 35 -8.00 -5.95 6.76
N TYR A 36 -7.28 -7.04 6.92
CA TYR A 36 -7.87 -8.35 7.11
C TYR A 36 -7.17 -9.07 8.25
N ARG A 37 -7.96 -9.50 9.23
CA ARG A 37 -7.46 -9.99 10.53
C ARG A 37 -6.48 -8.97 11.14
N LYS A 38 -5.24 -9.38 11.42
CA LYS A 38 -4.19 -8.54 12.01
C LYS A 38 -3.18 -8.03 10.98
N LEU A 39 -3.52 -8.09 9.69
CA LEU A 39 -2.67 -7.62 8.61
C LEU A 39 -3.27 -6.40 7.92
N LEU A 40 -2.44 -5.37 7.74
CA LEU A 40 -2.70 -4.19 6.93
C LEU A 40 -2.04 -4.37 5.57
N PHE A 41 -2.83 -4.29 4.52
CA PHE A 41 -2.39 -4.28 3.13
C PHE A 41 -2.47 -2.85 2.63
N ASN A 42 -1.33 -2.25 2.33
CA ASN A 42 -1.25 -0.84 1.96
C ASN A 42 -0.57 -0.67 0.60
N GLN A 43 -1.18 0.08 -0.31
CA GLN A 43 -0.55 0.38 -1.59
C GLN A 43 0.74 1.21 -1.39
N SER A 44 1.85 0.69 -1.90
CA SER A 44 3.14 1.38 -1.91
C SER A 44 3.28 2.23 -3.17
N PHE A 45 3.71 3.48 -3.00
CA PHE A 45 4.05 4.39 -4.10
C PHE A 45 5.56 4.49 -4.34
N LEU A 46 6.35 3.79 -3.53
CA LEU A 46 7.81 3.79 -3.63
C LEU A 46 8.25 2.65 -4.55
N LYS A 47 9.13 2.99 -5.48
CA LYS A 47 9.80 1.99 -6.32
C LYS A 47 10.95 1.36 -5.54
N GLY A 48 11.03 0.03 -5.49
CA GLY A 48 12.18 -0.66 -4.90
C GLY A 48 13.48 -0.34 -5.66
N ARG A 49 14.60 -0.15 -4.96
CA ARG A 49 15.90 0.19 -5.57
C ARG A 49 16.32 -0.79 -6.67
N TYR A 50 16.03 -2.07 -6.48
CA TYR A 50 16.38 -3.17 -7.39
C TYR A 50 15.21 -3.60 -8.29
N GLU A 51 14.10 -2.86 -8.27
CA GLU A 51 12.91 -3.21 -9.03
C GLU A 51 13.01 -2.71 -10.48
N SER A 52 12.65 -3.56 -11.44
CA SER A 52 12.56 -3.16 -12.84
C SER A 52 11.49 -2.07 -13.01
N VAL A 53 11.85 -0.95 -13.67
CA VAL A 53 10.93 0.15 -13.97
C VAL A 53 9.68 -0.35 -14.72
N LYS A 54 9.86 -1.34 -15.60
CA LYS A 54 8.76 -1.92 -16.38
C LYS A 54 7.76 -2.65 -15.48
N ARG A 55 8.25 -3.45 -14.52
CA ARG A 55 7.40 -4.19 -13.58
C ARG A 55 6.65 -3.24 -12.66
N TRP A 56 7.34 -2.24 -12.13
CA TRP A 56 6.74 -1.22 -11.27
C TRP A 56 5.67 -0.38 -11.99
N LYS A 57 5.89 0.01 -13.25
CA LYS A 57 4.87 0.74 -14.05
C LYS A 57 3.65 -0.11 -14.37
N ASN A 58 3.84 -1.42 -14.52
CA ASN A 58 2.80 -2.36 -14.93
C ASN A 58 2.10 -3.05 -13.75
N SER A 59 2.40 -2.66 -12.50
CA SER A 59 1.77 -3.25 -11.32
C SER A 59 1.58 -2.22 -10.22
N LYS A 60 0.70 -2.55 -9.27
CA LYS A 60 0.63 -1.91 -7.96
C LYS A 60 1.40 -2.76 -6.96
N VAL A 61 2.27 -2.12 -6.20
CA VAL A 61 2.94 -2.76 -5.07
C VAL A 61 2.06 -2.61 -3.84
N VAL A 62 1.84 -3.70 -3.12
CA VAL A 62 1.07 -3.72 -1.87
C VAL A 62 1.96 -4.25 -0.77
N ASP A 63 2.32 -3.39 0.17
CA ASP A 63 3.09 -3.76 1.35
C ASP A 63 2.15 -4.32 2.43
N VAL A 64 2.61 -5.35 3.14
CA VAL A 64 1.86 -6.03 4.18
C VAL A 64 2.54 -5.83 5.53
N TYR A 65 1.78 -5.36 6.52
CA TYR A 65 2.25 -5.11 7.86
C TYR A 65 1.36 -5.79 8.89
N LYS A 66 1.92 -6.17 10.04
CA LYS A 66 1.10 -6.46 11.21
C LYS A 66 0.54 -5.17 11.81
N THR A 67 -0.74 -5.18 12.16
CA THR A 67 -1.45 -4.03 12.74
C THR A 67 -1.02 -3.73 14.18
N ASP A 68 -0.57 -4.74 14.92
CA ASP A 68 -0.18 -4.63 16.34
C ASP A 68 1.23 -4.09 16.56
N SER A 69 2.15 -4.40 15.64
CA SER A 69 3.59 -4.22 15.83
C SER A 69 4.25 -3.37 14.73
N LYS A 70 3.47 -2.92 13.73
CA LYS A 70 3.99 -2.26 12.51
C LYS A 70 5.07 -3.10 11.80
N LEU A 71 5.14 -4.39 12.09
CA LEU A 71 6.14 -5.29 11.53
C LEU A 71 5.86 -5.51 10.05
N TYR A 72 6.85 -5.23 9.20
CA TYR A 72 6.79 -5.51 7.78
C TYR A 72 6.88 -7.02 7.52
N ILE A 73 5.87 -7.56 6.85
CA ILE A 73 5.77 -9.00 6.52
C ILE A 73 6.26 -9.26 5.10
N GLY A 74 6.02 -8.34 4.17
CA GLY A 74 6.43 -8.49 2.78
C GLY A 74 5.62 -7.60 1.85
N SER A 75 5.76 -7.83 0.55
CA SER A 75 5.01 -7.10 -0.47
C SER A 75 4.49 -8.01 -1.57
N LEU A 76 3.40 -7.58 -2.20
CA LEU A 76 2.72 -8.25 -3.30
C LEU A 76 2.71 -7.34 -4.52
N TYR A 77 2.86 -7.93 -5.70
CA TYR A 77 2.75 -7.24 -6.98
C TYR A 77 1.41 -7.59 -7.62
N LEU A 78 0.54 -6.60 -7.73
CA LEU A 78 -0.74 -6.74 -8.40
C LEU A 78 -0.63 -6.16 -9.81
N GLU A 79 -0.51 -7.04 -10.79
CA GLU A 79 -0.37 -6.65 -12.19
C GLU A 79 -1.61 -5.92 -12.71
N ASN A 80 -1.37 -4.82 -13.42
CA ASN A 80 -2.41 -4.11 -14.15
C ASN A 80 -2.91 -4.97 -15.32
N ARG A 81 -4.13 -4.70 -15.79
CA ARG A 81 -4.72 -5.38 -16.96
C ARG A 81 -4.71 -4.44 -18.16
N GLY A 82 -3.63 -4.51 -18.93
CA GLY A 82 -3.36 -3.57 -20.01
C GLY A 82 -3.22 -2.16 -19.45
N GLU A 83 -4.09 -1.24 -19.89
CA GLU A 83 -4.14 0.14 -19.41
C GLU A 83 -4.89 0.30 -18.08
N ASN A 84 -5.67 -0.71 -17.69
CA ASN A 84 -6.46 -0.66 -16.46
C ASN A 84 -5.59 -0.95 -15.25
N LYS A 85 -5.39 0.09 -14.43
CA LYS A 85 -4.65 -0.03 -13.16
C LYS A 85 -5.53 -0.68 -12.10
N VAL A 86 -4.91 -1.46 -11.22
CA VAL A 86 -5.58 -1.93 -10.01
C VAL A 86 -6.01 -0.72 -9.18
N SER A 87 -7.30 -0.67 -8.84
CA SER A 87 -7.94 0.44 -8.14
C SER A 87 -8.36 0.11 -6.72
N ASP A 88 -8.66 -1.17 -6.44
CA ASP A 88 -9.06 -1.60 -5.10
C ASP A 88 -8.81 -3.10 -4.90
N ILE A 89 -8.80 -3.54 -3.64
CA ILE A 89 -8.60 -4.93 -3.23
C ILE A 89 -9.48 -5.36 -2.05
N ILE A 90 -9.76 -6.65 -1.99
CA ILE A 90 -10.28 -7.32 -0.79
C ILE A 90 -9.46 -8.58 -0.51
N VAL A 91 -9.25 -8.89 0.77
CA VAL A 91 -8.46 -10.04 1.20
C VAL A 91 -9.34 -10.99 2.01
N THR A 92 -9.11 -12.28 1.80
CA THR A 92 -9.74 -13.40 2.51
C THR A 92 -8.67 -14.32 3.07
N ASP A 93 -9.07 -15.40 3.74
CA ASP A 93 -8.15 -16.39 4.30
C ASP A 93 -7.26 -17.09 3.26
N GLN A 94 -7.63 -17.09 1.98
CA GLN A 94 -6.92 -17.83 0.93
C GLN A 94 -6.57 -16.98 -0.30
N PHE A 95 -7.36 -15.95 -0.56
CA PHE A 95 -7.27 -15.17 -1.79
C PHE A 95 -7.24 -13.68 -1.51
N LEU A 96 -6.54 -12.96 -2.39
CA LEU A 96 -6.71 -11.52 -2.57
C LEU A 96 -7.42 -11.32 -3.91
N TYR A 97 -8.49 -10.54 -3.89
CA TYR A 97 -9.19 -10.11 -5.09
C TYR A 97 -8.87 -8.66 -5.38
N ALA A 98 -8.68 -8.33 -6.65
CA ALA A 98 -8.38 -6.99 -7.10
C ALA A 98 -9.32 -6.56 -8.24
N ILE A 99 -9.68 -5.28 -8.25
CA ILE A 99 -10.44 -4.66 -9.33
C ILE A 99 -9.46 -3.84 -10.19
N ALA A 100 -9.50 -4.05 -11.51
CA ALA A 100 -8.75 -3.27 -12.48
C ALA A 100 -9.63 -2.93 -13.70
N GLY A 101 -10.26 -1.76 -13.67
CA GLY A 101 -11.31 -1.40 -14.62
C GLY A 101 -12.46 -2.41 -14.53
N ASN A 102 -12.82 -3.02 -15.66
CA ASN A 102 -13.87 -4.05 -15.72
C ASN A 102 -13.36 -5.47 -15.39
N ASN A 103 -12.10 -5.61 -14.97
CA ASN A 103 -11.51 -6.90 -14.65
C ASN A 103 -11.60 -7.16 -13.15
N PHE A 104 -12.06 -8.36 -12.80
CA PHE A 104 -11.97 -8.93 -11.47
C PHE A 104 -10.88 -10.00 -11.46
N ILE A 105 -9.86 -9.82 -10.61
CA ILE A 105 -8.65 -10.65 -10.62
C ILE A 105 -8.52 -11.35 -9.27
N GLN A 106 -8.34 -12.67 -9.29
CA GLN A 106 -8.05 -13.46 -8.10
C GLN A 106 -6.56 -13.80 -8.03
N TYR A 107 -5.95 -13.53 -6.89
CA TYR A 107 -4.59 -13.91 -6.54
C TYR A 107 -4.63 -14.94 -5.41
N GLN A 108 -3.90 -16.04 -5.56
CA GLN A 108 -3.70 -16.99 -4.48
C GLN A 108 -2.59 -16.50 -3.55
N LEU A 109 -2.88 -16.44 -2.25
CA LEU A 109 -1.89 -16.03 -1.26
C LEU A 109 -0.85 -17.14 -1.06
N THR A 110 0.40 -16.73 -0.92
CA THR A 110 1.51 -17.68 -0.77
C THR A 110 1.54 -18.27 0.64
N LYS A 111 2.07 -19.50 0.78
CA LYS A 111 2.18 -20.18 2.08
C LYS A 111 2.82 -19.32 3.20
N PRO A 112 3.91 -18.57 2.95
CA PRO A 112 4.48 -17.70 3.98
C PRO A 112 3.50 -16.63 4.48
N LEU A 113 2.74 -16.02 3.58
CA LEU A 113 1.76 -15.00 3.96
C LEU A 113 0.57 -15.60 4.70
N LEU A 114 0.09 -16.77 4.27
CA LEU A 114 -1.01 -17.50 4.92
C LEU A 114 -0.70 -17.86 6.39
N GLN A 115 0.58 -18.06 6.75
CA GLN A 115 0.96 -18.33 8.14
C GLN A 115 0.69 -17.14 9.07
N HIS A 116 0.65 -15.92 8.54
CA HIS A 116 0.37 -14.70 9.30
C HIS A 116 -1.13 -14.35 9.37
N LEU A 117 -1.98 -15.07 8.64
CA LEU A 117 -3.44 -14.91 8.66
C LEU A 117 -4.14 -15.84 9.65
N LYS A 118 -3.40 -16.63 10.43
CA LYS A 118 -3.98 -17.50 11.45
C LYS A 118 -4.36 -16.71 12.71
#